data_AF-A0AA90UHB9-F1
#
_entry.id   AF-A0AA90UHB9-F1
#
_cell.length_a   1.000
_cell.length_b   1.000
_cell.length_c   1.000
_cell.angle_alpha   90.00
_cell.angle_beta   90.00
_cell.angle_gamma   90.00
#
_symmetry.space_group_name_H-M   'P 1'
#
loop_
_entity.id
_entity.type
_entity.pdbx_description
1 polymer ?
#
loop_
_entity_poly.entity_id
_entity_poly.type
_entity_poly.pdbx_seq_one_letter_code
_entity_poly.pdbx_strand_id
1 'polypeptide(L)' 'QELALEYFPDATPEVASAHLRRWINRCKPLHDALVKSGYTKWSKEFSPIQVAHIFDYLGEP' A
#
# COMPACT_ATOMS: atom_id res chain seq x y z
N GLN A 1 -9.79 6.48 1.01
CA GLN A 1 -10.24 5.12 1.40
C GLN A 1 -9.02 4.40 1.96
N GLU A 2 -9.09 3.90 3.19
CA GLU A 2 -7.95 3.30 3.88
C GLU A 2 -7.76 1.86 3.42
N LEU A 3 -7.17 1.68 2.23
CA LEU A 3 -6.81 0.38 1.65
C LEU A 3 -6.20 -0.58 2.68
N ALA A 4 -5.41 -0.03 3.61
CA ALA A 4 -4.80 -0.81 4.67
C ALA A 4 -5.81 -1.50 5.61
N LEU A 5 -6.95 -0.89 5.91
CA LEU A 5 -8.01 -1.50 6.73
C LEU A 5 -8.71 -2.65 6.00
N GLU A 6 -8.73 -2.62 4.67
CA GLU A 6 -9.27 -3.74 3.87
C GLU A 6 -8.38 -4.98 4.05
N TYR A 7 -7.05 -4.82 3.97
CA TYR A 7 -6.09 -5.91 4.23
C TYR A 7 -5.98 -6.31 5.71
N PHE A 8 -6.22 -5.37 6.62
CA PHE A 8 -6.05 -5.58 8.07
C PHE A 8 -7.30 -5.10 8.83
N PRO A 9 -8.44 -5.81 8.72
CA PRO A 9 -9.69 -5.41 9.36
C PRO A 9 -9.64 -5.46 10.89
N ASP A 10 -8.71 -6.23 11.46
CA ASP A 10 -8.50 -6.35 12.91
C ASP A 10 -7.60 -5.24 13.49
N ALA A 11 -6.92 -4.47 12.62
CA ALA A 11 -5.98 -3.44 13.05
C ALA A 11 -6.63 -2.05 13.11
N THR A 12 -6.12 -1.18 13.99
CA THR A 12 -6.47 0.24 13.96
C THR A 12 -5.92 0.90 12.68
N PRO A 13 -6.53 1.98 12.17
CA PRO A 13 -6.12 2.65 10.92
C PRO A 13 -4.61 2.99 10.87
N GLU A 14 -4.06 3.44 12.00
CA GLU A 14 -2.63 3.73 12.13
C GLU A 14 -1.76 2.47 12.04
N VAL A 15 -2.19 1.36 12.65
CA VAL A 15 -1.45 0.08 12.63
C VAL A 15 -1.57 -0.58 11.26
N ALA A 16 -2.77 -0.59 10.67
CA ALA A 16 -3.03 -1.12 9.34
C ALA A 16 -2.12 -0.43 8.31
N SER A 17 -2.08 0.91 8.32
CA SER A 17 -1.24 1.67 7.39
C SER A 17 0.26 1.42 7.64
N ALA A 18 0.70 1.25 8.89
CA ALA A 18 2.06 0.86 9.22
C ALA A 18 2.42 -0.55 8.71
N HIS A 19 1.52 -1.52 8.86
CA HIS A 19 1.68 -2.88 8.34
C HIS A 19 1.76 -2.88 6.81
N LEU A 20 0.86 -2.18 6.13
CA LEU A 20 0.86 -2.07 4.68
C LEU A 20 2.17 -1.42 4.17
N ARG A 21 2.62 -0.33 4.81
CA ARG A 21 3.92 0.28 4.50
C ARG A 21 5.08 -0.69 4.73
N ARG A 22 5.04 -1.51 5.78
CA ARG A 22 6.08 -2.51 6.05
C ARG A 22 6.11 -3.60 4.98
N TRP A 23 4.95 -4.03 4.51
CA TRP A 23 4.82 -4.96 3.39
C TRP A 23 5.35 -4.38 2.08
N ILE A 24 4.95 -3.15 1.75
CA ILE A 24 5.47 -2.43 0.58
C ILE A 24 6.99 -2.31 0.65
N ASN A 25 7.57 -1.92 1.79
CA ASN A 25 9.02 -1.83 1.95
C ASN A 25 9.74 -3.18 1.87
N ARG A 26 9.08 -4.27 2.29
CA ARG A 26 9.63 -5.63 2.16
C ARG A 26 9.60 -6.10 0.70
N CYS A 27 8.56 -5.73 -0.05
CA CYS A 27 8.41 -6.02 -1.46
C CYS A 27 9.03 -4.90 -2.32
N LYS A 28 10.36 -4.93 -2.48
CA LYS A 28 11.11 -4.03 -3.39
C LYS A 28 10.47 -3.81 -4.78
N PRO A 29 10.00 -4.85 -5.51
CA PRO A 29 9.41 -4.62 -6.83
C PRO A 29 8.09 -3.84 -6.77
N LEU A 30 7.27 -4.07 -5.72
CA LEU A 30 6.06 -3.29 -5.49
C LEU A 30 6.40 -1.83 -5.17
N HIS A 31 7.37 -1.60 -4.29
CA HIS A 31 7.82 -0.24 -3.97
C HIS A 31 8.34 0.49 -5.22
N ASP A 32 9.10 -0.17 -6.09
CA ASP A 32 9.60 0.42 -7.33
C ASP A 32 8.45 0.78 -8.30
N ALA A 33 7.49 -0.13 -8.49
CA ALA A 33 6.29 0.12 -9.29
C ALA A 33 5.48 1.32 -8.75
N LEU A 34 5.32 1.40 -7.42
CA LEU A 34 4.69 2.53 -6.77
C LEU A 34 5.44 3.84 -7.06
N VAL A 35 6.76 3.88 -6.84
CA VAL A 35 7.58 5.08 -7.10
C VAL A 35 7.49 5.49 -8.58
N LYS A 36 7.53 4.53 -9.51
CA LYS A 36 7.38 4.78 -10.95
C LYS A 36 6.02 5.39 -11.32
N SER A 37 4.98 5.04 -10.57
CA SER A 37 3.64 5.63 -10.71
C SER A 37 3.46 6.97 -9.96
N GLY A 38 4.52 7.54 -9.39
CA GLY A 38 4.49 8.82 -8.68
C GLY A 38 4.24 8.72 -7.17
N TYR A 39 4.41 7.53 -6.58
CA TYR A 39 4.38 7.38 -5.12
C TYR A 39 5.59 8.08 -4.50
N THR A 40 5.33 9.01 -3.60
CA THR A 40 6.39 9.71 -2.84
C THR A 40 6.20 9.47 -1.36
N LYS A 41 7.27 9.65 -0.58
CA LYS A 41 7.21 9.56 0.90
C LYS A 41 6.21 10.52 1.55
N TRP A 42 5.80 11.56 0.82
CA TRP A 42 4.84 12.59 1.24
C TRP A 42 3.41 12.32 0.78
N SER A 43 3.20 11.31 -0.06
CA SER A 43 1.88 10.91 -0.52
C SER A 43 1.08 10.36 0.66
N LYS A 44 0.01 11.06 1.03
CA LYS A 44 -0.94 10.63 2.08
C LYS A 44 -1.87 9.51 1.59
N GLU A 45 -2.12 9.43 0.30
CA GLU A 45 -3.07 8.52 -0.32
C GLU A 45 -2.45 7.85 -1.54
N PHE A 46 -2.94 6.65 -1.85
CA PHE A 46 -2.56 5.91 -3.04
C PHE A 46 -3.47 6.30 -4.21
N SER A 47 -2.87 6.62 -5.35
CA SER A 47 -3.63 6.78 -6.61
C SER A 47 -4.21 5.43 -7.07
N PRO A 48 -5.28 5.41 -7.88
CA PRO A 48 -5.90 4.15 -8.34
C PRO A 48 -4.91 3.18 -9.02
N ILE A 49 -3.92 3.71 -9.75
CA ILE A 49 -2.85 2.89 -10.34
C ILE A 49 -1.90 2.30 -9.29
N GLN A 50 -1.66 3.02 -8.19
CA GLN A 50 -0.85 2.54 -7.06
C GLN A 50 -1.60 1.45 -6.31
N VAL A 51 -2.90 1.62 -6.11
CA VAL A 51 -3.78 0.60 -5.52
C VAL A 51 -3.79 -0.66 -6.38
N ALA A 52 -3.88 -0.52 -7.72
CA ALA A 52 -3.81 -1.66 -8.63
C ALA A 52 -2.47 -2.42 -8.50
N HIS A 53 -1.34 -1.72 -8.37
CA HIS A 53 -0.06 -2.37 -8.07
C HIS A 53 -0.08 -3.08 -6.71
N ILE A 54 -0.68 -2.50 -5.68
CA ILE A 54 -0.80 -3.16 -4.38
C ILE A 54 -1.59 -4.47 -4.54
N PHE A 55 -2.75 -4.46 -5.21
CA PHE A 55 -3.51 -5.69 -5.47
C PHE A 55 -2.76 -6.72 -6.33
N ASP A 56 -2.05 -6.29 -7.38
CA ASP A 56 -1.30 -7.19 -8.26
C ASP A 56 -0.18 -7.94 -7.52
N TYR A 57 0.48 -7.28 -6.56
CA TYR A 57 1.59 -7.86 -5.81
C TYR A 57 1.19 -8.51 -4.48
N LEU A 58 0.14 -8.01 -3.81
CA LEU A 58 -0.29 -8.47 -2.47
C LEU A 58 -1.57 -9.33 -2.52
N GLY A 59 -2.29 -9.33 -3.63
CA GLY A 59 -3.58 -9.99 -3.80
C GLY A 59 -4.75 -9.11 -3.40
N GLU A 60 -5.97 -9.53 -3.73
CA GLU A 60 -7.19 -8.87 -3.23
C GLU A 60 -7.35 -9.16 -1.72
N PRO A 61 -7.68 -8.15 -0.90
CA PRO A 61 -7.87 -8.26 0.54
C PRO A 61 -9.10 -9.11 0.93
#